data_AF-D6XUF6-F1
#
_entry.id   AF-D6XUF6-F1
#
_cell.length_a   1.000
_cell.length_b   1.000
_cell.length_c   1.000
_cell.angle_alpha   90.00
_cell.angle_beta   90.00
_cell.angle_gamma   90.00
#
_symmetry.space_group_name_H-M   'P 1'
#
loop_
_entity.id
_entity.type
_entity.pdbx_description
1 polymer ?
#
loop_
_entity_poly.entity_id
_entity_poly.type
_entity_poly.pdbx_seq_one_letter_code
_entity_poly.pdbx_strand_id
1 'polypeptide(L)'
;MNTEADVRSTYNSYEAIRQAWLPEIHHADTHAGLQASHHHMLSAVIELSKQEHERARGKAPAPFAFFVMGSAGRMEQASFSDQDHGFVFHGSVQHQPYFLEWGKRISDGLATCGYPYCDGKIMASEPLWCQSESDWGHQIRQWVEEDTWESIRYYTIFLDSRAVFSDGVDFPAFKKQLMQNAAEQNPRIIRRLADNVGHRKKGKGILGQLFTETKGDFRGQLDYRETVIFPYVHAARIFAAHFSNHRCRHT
;
A
#
# COMPACT_ATOMS: atom_id res chain seq x y z
N MET A 1 14.71 -17.73 -13.56
CA MET A 1 15.59 -16.89 -14.41
C MET A 1 15.88 -15.63 -13.64
N ASN A 2 17.12 -15.48 -13.18
CA ASN A 2 17.61 -14.28 -12.49
C ASN A 2 17.45 -13.06 -13.39
N THR A 3 16.78 -12.03 -12.89
CA THR A 3 16.86 -10.66 -13.42
C THR A 3 17.14 -9.70 -12.28
N GLU A 4 18.13 -10.02 -11.44
CA GLU A 4 18.89 -9.02 -10.68
C GLU A 4 19.93 -8.40 -11.63
N ALA A 5 19.46 -7.77 -12.69
CA ALA A 5 20.30 -6.89 -13.48
C ALA A 5 20.38 -5.56 -12.73
N ASP A 6 21.61 -5.16 -12.41
CA ASP A 6 22.07 -3.85 -11.96
C ASP A 6 21.34 -2.71 -12.70
N VAL A 7 20.18 -2.29 -12.18
CA VAL A 7 19.52 -1.05 -12.63
C VAL A 7 20.07 0.07 -11.76
N ARG A 8 21.28 0.53 -12.08
CA ARG A 8 21.63 1.91 -11.72
C ARG A 8 20.56 2.81 -12.32
N SER A 9 19.96 3.69 -11.51
CA SER A 9 19.02 4.71 -12.02
C SER A 9 19.62 5.37 -13.26
N THR A 10 18.97 5.16 -14.41
CA THR A 10 19.27 5.83 -15.68
C THR A 10 18.94 7.32 -15.62
N TYR A 11 18.17 7.73 -14.59
CA TYR A 11 17.73 9.09 -14.36
C TYR A 11 18.61 9.80 -13.33
N ASN A 12 18.76 11.11 -13.50
CA ASN A 12 19.54 11.98 -12.63
C ASN A 12 18.68 12.97 -11.80
N SER A 13 17.35 12.94 -11.98
CA SER A 13 16.39 13.82 -11.30
C SER A 13 14.98 13.22 -11.38
N TYR A 14 14.10 13.59 -10.44
CA TYR A 14 12.70 13.18 -10.47
C TYR A 14 11.94 13.80 -11.65
N GLU A 15 12.33 15.00 -12.10
CA GLU A 15 11.79 15.64 -13.29
C GLU A 15 12.10 14.83 -14.56
N ALA A 16 13.31 14.26 -14.67
CA ALA A 16 13.65 13.39 -15.79
C ALA A 16 12.81 12.10 -15.78
N ILE A 17 12.58 11.51 -14.61
CA ILE A 17 11.66 10.36 -14.45
C ILE A 17 10.26 10.75 -14.93
N ARG A 18 9.73 11.87 -14.45
CA ARG A 18 8.41 12.38 -14.84
C ARG A 18 8.30 12.58 -16.35
N GLN A 19 9.29 13.22 -16.97
CA GLN A 19 9.29 13.50 -18.40
C GLN A 19 9.27 12.23 -19.25
N ALA A 20 9.98 11.18 -18.82
CA ALA A 20 9.97 9.89 -19.50
C ALA A 20 8.67 9.10 -19.25
N TRP A 21 8.13 9.17 -18.02
CA TRP A 21 6.95 8.41 -17.61
C TRP A 21 5.62 8.98 -18.13
N LEU A 22 5.49 10.30 -18.23
CA LEU A 22 4.22 10.94 -18.65
C LEU A 22 3.69 10.42 -20.00
N PRO A 23 4.50 10.32 -21.07
CA PRO A 23 4.04 9.68 -22.30
C PRO A 23 3.64 8.22 -22.09
N GLU A 24 4.41 7.45 -21.32
CA GLU A 24 4.15 6.02 -21.09
C GLU A 24 2.78 5.78 -20.46
N ILE A 25 2.44 6.52 -19.41
CA ILE A 25 1.16 6.36 -18.70
C ILE A 25 -0.04 6.80 -19.56
N HIS A 26 0.15 7.78 -20.45
CA HIS A 26 -0.90 8.25 -21.36
C HIS A 26 -1.18 7.29 -22.53
N HIS A 27 -0.20 6.48 -22.93
CA HIS A 27 -0.36 5.49 -24.02
C HIS A 27 -0.60 4.07 -23.49
N ALA A 28 -0.85 3.92 -22.18
CA ALA A 28 -1.16 2.64 -21.57
C ALA A 28 -2.59 2.19 -21.88
N ASP A 29 -2.76 1.50 -23.01
CA ASP A 29 -4.09 1.07 -23.52
C ASP A 29 -4.66 -0.18 -22.83
N THR A 30 -3.89 -0.82 -21.96
CA THR A 30 -4.31 -2.01 -21.22
C THR A 30 -4.09 -1.81 -19.73
N HIS A 31 -4.90 -2.50 -18.91
CA HIS A 31 -4.72 -2.51 -17.47
C HIS A 31 -3.32 -2.97 -17.06
N ALA A 32 -2.80 -4.03 -17.69
CA ALA A 32 -1.46 -4.55 -17.41
C ALA A 32 -0.37 -3.53 -17.79
N GLY A 33 -0.50 -2.87 -18.95
CA GLY A 33 0.41 -1.79 -19.36
C GLY A 33 0.38 -0.61 -18.39
N LEU A 34 -0.81 -0.25 -17.90
CA LEU A 34 -0.97 0.82 -16.92
C LEU A 34 -0.27 0.50 -15.59
N GLN A 35 -0.46 -0.70 -15.05
CA GLN A 35 0.22 -1.10 -13.82
C GLN A 35 1.74 -1.25 -14.01
N ALA A 36 2.18 -1.71 -15.19
CA ALA A 36 3.61 -1.78 -15.52
C ALA A 36 4.24 -0.39 -15.55
N SER A 37 3.56 0.60 -16.14
CA SER A 37 4.00 2.00 -16.18
C SER A 37 4.10 2.60 -14.78
N HIS A 38 3.11 2.36 -13.91
CA HIS A 38 3.16 2.76 -12.51
C HIS A 38 4.34 2.15 -11.77
N HIS A 39 4.58 0.86 -11.99
CA HIS A 39 5.71 0.14 -11.39
C HIS A 39 7.06 0.67 -11.88
N HIS A 40 7.20 1.00 -13.17
CA HIS A 40 8.42 1.57 -13.73
C HIS A 40 8.77 2.90 -13.06
N MET A 41 7.82 3.84 -12.99
CA MET A 41 8.05 5.13 -12.32
C MET A 41 8.40 4.96 -10.84
N LEU A 42 7.66 4.13 -10.12
CA LEU A 42 7.91 3.88 -8.72
C LEU A 42 9.32 3.30 -8.47
N SER A 43 9.72 2.30 -9.25
CA SER A 43 11.05 1.69 -9.16
C SER A 43 12.16 2.71 -9.47
N ALA A 44 11.97 3.58 -10.47
CA ALA A 44 12.92 4.63 -10.79
C ALA A 44 13.07 5.65 -9.66
N VAL A 45 11.97 6.06 -9.01
CA VAL A 45 12.00 6.97 -7.85
C VAL A 45 12.68 6.33 -6.65
N ILE A 46 12.37 5.06 -6.34
CA ILE A 46 13.01 4.33 -5.23
C ILE A 46 14.52 4.23 -5.45
N GLU A 47 14.95 3.86 -6.65
CA GLU A 47 16.37 3.69 -6.96
C GLU A 47 17.14 5.02 -6.94
N LEU A 48 16.60 6.09 -7.54
CA LEU A 48 17.23 7.41 -7.48
C LEU A 48 17.30 7.93 -6.03
N SER A 49 16.21 7.80 -5.28
CA SER A 49 16.17 8.24 -3.88
C SER A 49 17.13 7.44 -2.99
N LYS A 50 17.30 6.13 -3.24
CA LYS A 50 18.33 5.29 -2.60
C LYS A 50 19.72 5.82 -2.91
N GLN A 51 19.97 6.07 -4.21
CA GLN A 51 21.09 6.80 -4.80
C GLN A 51 21.58 7.94 -3.91
N GLU A 52 20.69 8.91 -3.75
CA GLU A 52 20.93 10.16 -3.04
C GLU A 52 21.02 9.98 -1.53
N HIS A 53 20.16 9.11 -0.97
CA HIS A 53 20.11 8.89 0.47
C HIS A 53 21.38 8.19 0.97
N GLU A 54 21.86 7.17 0.26
CA GLU A 54 23.10 6.47 0.62
C GLU A 54 24.34 7.37 0.52
N ARG A 55 24.37 8.30 -0.45
CA ARG A 55 25.42 9.33 -0.54
C ARG A 55 25.40 10.29 0.65
N ALA A 56 24.23 10.61 1.18
CA ALA A 56 24.06 11.59 2.25
C ALA A 56 24.21 10.98 3.66
N ARG A 57 23.76 9.73 3.86
CA ARG A 57 23.62 9.09 5.18
C ARG A 57 24.37 7.76 5.33
N GLY A 58 24.98 7.25 4.26
CA GLY A 58 25.55 5.89 4.23
C GLY A 58 24.50 4.84 3.88
N LYS A 59 24.92 3.58 3.78
CA LYS A 59 24.03 2.45 3.43
C LYS A 59 22.94 2.23 4.48
N ALA A 60 21.88 1.53 4.08
CA ALA A 60 20.82 1.12 4.99
C ALA A 60 21.39 0.38 6.22
N PRO A 61 20.99 0.77 7.45
CA PRO A 61 21.56 0.20 8.68
C PRO A 61 21.01 -1.19 9.03
N ALA A 62 20.04 -1.70 8.26
CA ALA A 62 19.42 -3.01 8.44
C ALA A 62 18.79 -3.49 7.13
N PRO A 63 18.59 -4.82 6.95
CA PRO A 63 17.73 -5.35 5.90
C PRO A 63 16.34 -4.72 5.95
N PHE A 64 15.72 -4.50 4.80
CA PHE A 64 14.43 -3.83 4.71
C PHE A 64 13.59 -4.27 3.51
N ALA A 65 12.30 -3.95 3.55
CA ALA A 65 11.41 -3.98 2.41
C ALA A 65 10.60 -2.68 2.34
N PHE A 66 10.59 -2.07 1.16
CA PHE A 66 9.64 -1.03 0.77
C PHE A 66 8.43 -1.69 0.10
N PHE A 67 7.24 -1.33 0.55
CA PHE A 67 5.99 -1.87 0.04
C PHE A 67 5.00 -0.76 -0.27
N VAL A 68 4.12 -1.03 -1.23
CA VAL A 68 2.96 -0.20 -1.53
C VAL A 68 1.70 -0.85 -0.97
N MET A 69 0.66 -0.05 -0.76
CA MET A 69 -0.62 -0.48 -0.20
C MET A 69 -1.77 0.02 -1.07
N GLY A 70 -3.00 -0.22 -0.63
CA GLY A 70 -4.17 0.29 -1.32
C GLY A 70 -4.26 -0.20 -2.77
N SER A 71 -4.63 0.68 -3.69
CA SER A 71 -4.76 0.36 -5.11
C SER A 71 -3.43 -0.10 -5.73
N ALA A 72 -2.31 0.49 -5.32
CA ALA A 72 -0.97 0.11 -5.79
C ALA A 72 -0.56 -1.29 -5.31
N GLY A 73 -0.91 -1.63 -4.07
CA GLY A 73 -0.74 -2.97 -3.52
C GLY A 73 -1.58 -4.03 -4.26
N ARG A 74 -2.84 -3.70 -4.57
CA ARG A 74 -3.78 -4.55 -5.30
C ARG A 74 -3.58 -4.57 -6.82
N MET A 75 -2.64 -3.80 -7.36
CA MET A 75 -2.42 -3.66 -8.82
C MET A 75 -3.66 -3.14 -9.56
N GLU A 76 -4.38 -2.18 -8.97
CA GLU A 76 -5.61 -1.60 -9.52
C GLU A 76 -5.56 -0.08 -9.66
N GLN A 77 -4.37 0.51 -9.76
CA GLN A 77 -4.21 1.95 -9.88
C GLN A 77 -4.85 2.47 -11.17
N ALA A 78 -5.61 3.56 -11.07
CA ALA A 78 -6.03 4.35 -12.22
C ALA A 78 -4.85 5.21 -12.74
N SER A 79 -5.04 5.97 -13.83
CA SER A 79 -3.98 6.83 -14.40
C SER A 79 -3.40 7.83 -13.40
N PHE A 80 -4.21 8.29 -12.44
CA PHE A 80 -3.76 9.13 -11.33
C PHE A 80 -4.26 8.53 -10.00
N SER A 81 -3.35 8.44 -9.04
CA SER A 81 -3.59 7.94 -7.68
C SER A 81 -2.78 8.76 -6.68
N ASP A 82 -3.23 8.76 -5.43
CA ASP A 82 -2.39 9.09 -4.29
C ASP A 82 -1.29 8.04 -4.08
N GLN A 83 -0.37 8.36 -3.17
CA GLN A 83 0.74 7.49 -2.78
C GLN A 83 0.46 6.80 -1.43
N ASP A 84 0.35 5.46 -1.47
CA ASP A 84 0.18 4.62 -0.28
C ASP A 84 1.37 3.65 -0.16
N HIS A 85 2.30 3.91 0.75
CA HIS A 85 3.53 3.10 0.90
C HIS A 85 4.13 3.10 2.30
N GLY A 86 5.08 2.19 2.55
CA GLY A 86 5.71 2.00 3.85
C GLY A 86 7.02 1.22 3.80
N PHE A 87 7.72 1.20 4.93
CA PHE A 87 8.92 0.40 5.19
C PHE A 87 8.67 -0.59 6.33
N VAL A 88 9.26 -1.78 6.16
CA VAL A 88 9.60 -2.68 7.27
C VAL A 88 11.10 -2.92 7.24
N PHE A 89 11.74 -2.97 8.42
CA PHE A 89 13.17 -3.28 8.53
C PHE A 89 13.47 -4.27 9.67
N HIS A 90 14.46 -5.14 9.44
CA HIS A 90 14.96 -6.11 10.41
C HIS A 90 16.05 -5.46 11.29
N GLY A 91 15.63 -4.50 12.12
CA GLY A 91 16.54 -3.71 12.96
C GLY A 91 15.84 -3.19 14.20
N SER A 92 16.52 -2.31 14.95
CA SER A 92 15.95 -1.68 16.14
C SER A 92 15.24 -0.37 15.79
N VAL A 93 14.39 0.12 16.70
CA VAL A 93 13.74 1.45 16.58
C VAL A 93 14.72 2.60 16.32
N GLN A 94 16.00 2.46 16.70
CA GLN A 94 17.04 3.46 16.44
C GLN A 94 17.36 3.62 14.95
N HIS A 95 17.00 2.64 14.11
CA HIS A 95 17.16 2.70 12.66
C HIS A 95 15.99 3.41 11.97
N GLN A 96 14.85 3.59 12.65
CA GLN A 96 13.65 4.22 12.08
C GLN A 96 13.92 5.61 11.48
N PRO A 97 14.71 6.51 12.10
CA PRO A 97 14.99 7.82 11.53
C PRO A 97 15.63 7.77 10.13
N TYR A 98 16.51 6.78 9.87
CA TYR A 98 17.10 6.58 8.54
C TYR A 98 16.00 6.28 7.51
N PHE A 99 15.14 5.31 7.80
CA PHE A 99 14.07 4.90 6.88
C PHE A 99 12.98 5.97 6.72
N LEU A 100 12.69 6.77 7.75
CA LEU A 100 11.79 7.91 7.65
C LEU A 100 12.35 9.00 6.73
N GLU A 101 13.64 9.34 6.86
CA GLU A 101 14.29 10.31 5.98
C GLU A 101 14.30 9.83 4.51
N TRP A 102 14.55 8.54 4.29
CA TRP A 102 14.46 7.96 2.96
C TRP A 102 13.02 7.93 2.43
N GLY A 103 12.05 7.52 3.26
CA GLY A 103 10.63 7.53 2.95
C GLY A 103 10.14 8.93 2.58
N LYS A 104 10.68 9.98 3.21
CA LYS A 104 10.43 11.37 2.81
C LYS A 104 10.94 11.67 1.40
N ARG A 105 12.18 11.26 1.06
CA ARG A 105 12.72 11.45 -0.30
C ARG A 105 11.89 10.75 -1.37
N ILE A 106 11.45 9.52 -1.09
CA ILE A 106 10.53 8.80 -1.98
C ILE A 106 9.21 9.59 -2.13
N SER A 107 8.65 10.06 -1.02
CA SER A 107 7.38 10.80 -1.03
C SER A 107 7.47 12.09 -1.86
N ASP A 108 8.56 12.83 -1.69
CA ASP A 108 8.85 14.06 -2.43
C ASP A 108 9.09 13.76 -3.93
N GLY A 109 9.82 12.69 -4.26
CA GLY A 109 10.08 12.29 -5.64
C GLY A 109 8.82 11.84 -6.39
N LEU A 110 7.93 11.09 -5.71
CA LEU A 110 6.62 10.72 -6.22
C LEU A 110 5.76 11.97 -6.46
N ALA A 111 5.77 12.92 -5.53
CA ALA A 111 5.07 14.20 -5.68
C ALA A 111 5.55 14.98 -6.92
N THR A 112 6.87 15.04 -7.14
CA THR A 112 7.44 15.62 -8.36
C THR A 112 6.98 14.89 -9.62
N CYS A 113 6.85 13.56 -9.59
CA CYS A 113 6.36 12.77 -10.72
C CYS A 113 4.85 12.92 -10.98
N GLY A 114 4.10 13.59 -10.10
CA GLY A 114 2.66 13.84 -10.25
C GLY A 114 1.77 12.99 -9.35
N TYR A 115 2.34 12.30 -8.35
CA TYR A 115 1.61 11.56 -7.33
C TYR A 115 1.45 12.43 -6.08
N PRO A 116 0.29 13.07 -5.85
CA PRO A 116 0.11 13.94 -4.69
C PRO A 116 0.33 13.18 -3.39
N TYR A 117 0.79 13.88 -2.34
CA TYR A 117 0.83 13.32 -0.99
C TYR A 117 -0.54 12.77 -0.59
N CYS A 118 -0.55 11.66 0.14
CA CYS A 118 -1.78 11.09 0.64
C CYS A 118 -2.29 11.89 1.84
N ASP A 119 -3.49 12.47 1.73
CA ASP A 119 -4.16 13.20 2.82
C ASP A 119 -4.32 12.34 4.08
N GLY A 120 -4.46 11.03 3.88
CA GLY A 120 -4.55 10.04 4.95
C GLY A 120 -3.22 9.68 5.62
N LYS A 121 -2.11 10.31 5.21
CA LYS A 121 -0.75 10.08 5.75
C LYS A 121 -0.31 8.63 5.71
N ILE A 122 -0.59 7.95 4.59
CA ILE A 122 -0.26 6.54 4.35
C ILE A 122 1.08 6.43 3.61
N MET A 123 2.16 6.97 4.18
CA MET A 123 3.44 7.10 3.48
C MET A 123 4.60 6.67 4.37
N ALA A 124 5.66 6.14 3.78
CA ALA A 124 6.88 5.72 4.48
C ALA A 124 7.62 6.87 5.20
N SER A 125 7.24 8.12 4.95
CA SER A 125 7.67 9.31 5.70
C SER A 125 6.96 9.49 7.04
N GLU A 126 5.94 8.67 7.31
CA GLU A 126 5.13 8.71 8.52
C GLU A 126 5.50 7.53 9.42
N PRO A 127 5.75 7.74 10.74
CA PRO A 127 6.18 6.68 11.66
C PRO A 127 5.27 5.45 11.69
N LEU A 128 3.96 5.65 11.51
CA LEU A 128 2.99 4.56 11.47
C LEU A 128 3.24 3.55 10.34
N TRP A 129 3.88 3.98 9.24
CA TRP A 129 4.13 3.15 8.06
C TRP A 129 5.61 2.84 7.86
N CYS A 130 6.47 3.18 8.83
CA CYS A 130 7.89 2.94 8.79
C CYS A 130 8.32 2.36 10.13
N GLN A 131 8.32 1.03 10.26
CA GLN A 131 8.48 0.36 11.54
C GLN A 131 9.46 -0.82 11.44
N SER A 132 10.02 -1.22 12.59
CA SER A 132 10.74 -2.48 12.68
C SER A 132 9.79 -3.66 12.51
N GLU A 133 10.31 -4.86 12.22
CA GLU A 133 9.50 -6.08 12.14
C GLU A 133 8.71 -6.35 13.43
N SER A 134 9.35 -6.16 14.60
CA SER A 134 8.70 -6.33 15.90
C SER A 134 7.60 -5.30 16.14
N ASP A 135 7.85 -4.04 15.79
CA ASP A 135 6.89 -2.95 16.00
C ASP A 135 5.67 -3.11 15.08
N TRP A 136 5.87 -3.58 13.85
CA TRP A 136 4.76 -3.99 12.99
C TRP A 136 3.90 -5.10 13.62
N GLY A 137 4.53 -6.10 14.25
CA GLY A 137 3.81 -7.15 14.98
C GLY A 137 2.94 -6.62 16.12
N HIS A 138 3.46 -5.67 16.90
CA HIS A 138 2.69 -4.99 17.94
C HIS A 138 1.56 -4.12 17.37
N GLN A 139 1.86 -3.35 16.31
CA GLN A 139 0.92 -2.43 15.69
C GLN A 139 -0.27 -3.15 15.04
N ILE A 140 -0.04 -4.25 14.30
CA ILE A 140 -1.11 -5.06 13.72
C ILE A 140 -2.01 -5.65 14.81
N ARG A 141 -1.41 -6.18 15.88
CA ARG A 141 -2.17 -6.71 17.02
C ARG A 141 -3.06 -5.63 17.63
N GLN A 142 -2.49 -4.47 17.91
CA GLN A 142 -3.21 -3.33 18.44
C GLN A 142 -4.37 -2.93 17.52
N TRP A 143 -4.15 -2.82 16.21
CA TRP A 143 -5.23 -2.44 15.29
C TRP A 143 -6.39 -3.45 15.25
N VAL A 144 -6.05 -4.72 15.41
CA VAL A 144 -7.03 -5.81 15.43
C VAL A 144 -7.77 -5.87 16.77
N GLU A 145 -7.13 -5.54 17.89
CA GLU A 145 -7.74 -5.48 19.22
C GLU A 145 -8.57 -4.22 19.46
N GLU A 146 -8.09 -3.06 19.02
CA GLU A 146 -8.77 -1.78 19.15
C GLU A 146 -10.04 -1.78 18.29
N ASP A 147 -11.21 -1.67 18.92
CA ASP A 147 -12.49 -1.68 18.22
C ASP A 147 -12.90 -0.29 17.68
N THR A 148 -11.99 0.36 16.96
CA THR A 148 -12.21 1.67 16.34
C THR A 148 -12.31 1.55 14.81
N TRP A 149 -12.86 2.59 14.16
CA TRP A 149 -12.97 2.63 12.71
C TRP A 149 -11.59 2.87 12.05
N GLU A 150 -10.76 3.68 12.70
CA GLU A 150 -9.42 4.02 12.26
C GLU A 150 -8.51 2.78 12.27
N SER A 151 -8.57 1.99 13.34
CA SER A 151 -7.72 0.80 13.49
C SER A 151 -8.01 -0.25 12.41
N ILE A 152 -9.30 -0.55 12.17
CA ILE A 152 -9.68 -1.52 11.13
C ILE A 152 -9.37 -0.97 9.74
N ARG A 153 -9.48 0.34 9.52
CA ARG A 153 -9.06 0.98 8.27
C ARG A 153 -7.57 0.74 8.02
N TYR A 154 -6.69 1.03 8.99
CA TYR A 154 -5.26 0.80 8.84
C TYR A 154 -4.91 -0.67 8.60
N TYR A 155 -5.55 -1.57 9.34
CA TYR A 155 -5.40 -3.01 9.11
C TYR A 155 -5.77 -3.40 7.68
N THR A 156 -6.91 -2.92 7.15
CA THR A 156 -7.32 -3.24 5.77
C THR A 156 -6.41 -2.62 4.71
N ILE A 157 -5.83 -1.45 4.96
CA ILE A 157 -4.84 -0.83 4.07
C ILE A 157 -3.56 -1.68 4.03
N PHE A 158 -3.06 -2.10 5.20
CA PHE A 158 -1.90 -3.00 5.27
C PHE A 158 -2.17 -4.37 4.66
N LEU A 159 -3.39 -4.90 4.79
CA LEU A 159 -3.79 -6.17 4.18
C LEU A 159 -3.64 -6.17 2.65
N ASP A 160 -3.70 -5.00 2.02
CA ASP A 160 -3.50 -4.84 0.58
C ASP A 160 -2.03 -4.71 0.17
N SER A 161 -1.10 -4.75 1.12
CA SER A 161 0.31 -4.44 0.86
C SER A 161 1.01 -5.42 -0.07
N ARG A 162 1.97 -4.91 -0.86
CA ARG A 162 2.86 -5.68 -1.72
C ARG A 162 4.24 -5.03 -1.78
N ALA A 163 5.29 -5.83 -1.57
CA ALA A 163 6.65 -5.35 -1.72
C ALA A 163 6.95 -4.95 -3.17
N VAL A 164 7.70 -3.87 -3.32
CA VAL A 164 8.20 -3.36 -4.59
C VAL A 164 9.72 -3.44 -4.64
N PHE A 165 10.37 -3.19 -3.51
CA PHE A 165 11.81 -3.23 -3.38
C PHE A 165 12.17 -3.86 -2.03
N SER A 166 13.07 -4.82 -2.01
CA SER A 166 13.53 -5.48 -0.79
C SER A 166 15.02 -5.72 -0.83
N ASP A 167 15.67 -5.55 0.31
CA ASP A 167 17.06 -5.95 0.57
C ASP A 167 17.10 -6.80 1.83
N GLY A 168 17.16 -8.11 1.66
CA GLY A 168 17.24 -9.09 2.77
C GLY A 168 15.96 -9.33 3.58
N VAL A 169 14.80 -8.81 3.17
CA VAL A 169 13.50 -9.07 3.80
C VAL A 169 12.54 -9.80 2.86
N ASP A 170 12.09 -10.99 3.27
CA ASP A 170 10.99 -11.74 2.64
C ASP A 170 9.64 -11.16 3.10
N PHE A 171 9.20 -10.10 2.43
CA PHE A 171 7.97 -9.39 2.77
C PHE A 171 6.71 -10.29 2.67
N PRO A 172 6.53 -11.16 1.65
CA PRO A 172 5.42 -12.11 1.62
C PRO A 172 5.35 -13.02 2.86
N ALA A 173 6.48 -13.58 3.29
CA ALA A 173 6.53 -14.41 4.49
C ALA A 173 6.20 -13.62 5.75
N PHE A 174 6.82 -12.43 5.91
CA PHE A 174 6.55 -11.50 7.01
C PHE A 174 5.05 -11.14 7.11
N LYS A 175 4.46 -10.67 6.00
CA LYS A 175 3.03 -10.31 5.96
C LYS A 175 2.15 -11.50 6.33
N LYS A 176 2.44 -12.68 5.78
CA LYS A 176 1.68 -13.90 6.08
C LYS A 176 1.71 -14.21 7.59
N GLN A 177 2.87 -14.17 8.21
CA GLN A 177 3.03 -14.41 9.64
C GLN A 177 2.24 -13.41 10.48
N LEU A 178 2.29 -12.11 10.15
CA LEU A 178 1.51 -11.09 10.86
C LEU A 178 0.00 -11.34 10.77
N MET A 179 -0.50 -11.68 9.57
CA MET A 179 -1.92 -11.94 9.38
C MET A 179 -2.38 -13.21 10.12
N GLN A 180 -1.54 -14.25 10.17
CA GLN A 180 -1.83 -15.47 10.94
C GLN A 180 -1.89 -15.18 12.44
N ASN A 181 -0.91 -14.44 12.97
CA ASN A 181 -0.89 -14.07 14.39
C ASN A 181 -2.12 -13.24 14.78
N ALA A 182 -2.48 -12.26 13.95
CA ALA A 182 -3.63 -11.40 14.18
C ALA A 182 -4.96 -12.18 14.17
N ALA A 183 -5.08 -13.12 13.22
CA ALA A 183 -6.21 -14.03 13.08
C ALA A 183 -6.41 -14.96 14.29
N GLU A 184 -5.33 -15.56 14.78
CA GLU A 184 -5.35 -16.48 15.91
C GLU A 184 -5.73 -15.77 17.21
N GLN A 185 -5.22 -14.55 17.40
CA GLN A 185 -5.42 -13.78 18.62
C GLN A 185 -6.78 -13.08 18.66
N ASN A 186 -7.38 -12.81 17.50
CA ASN A 186 -8.69 -12.15 17.43
C ASN A 186 -9.66 -12.85 16.46
N PRO A 187 -10.40 -13.86 16.92
CA PRO A 187 -11.42 -14.53 16.13
C PRO A 187 -12.55 -13.62 15.61
N ARG A 188 -12.72 -12.42 16.19
CA ARG A 188 -13.76 -11.46 15.77
C ARG A 188 -13.33 -10.60 14.58
N ILE A 189 -12.08 -10.69 14.12
CA ILE A 189 -11.57 -9.85 13.02
C ILE A 189 -12.41 -9.97 11.75
N ILE A 190 -12.92 -11.16 11.42
CA ILE A 190 -13.79 -11.37 10.25
C ILE A 190 -15.09 -10.58 10.38
N ARG A 191 -15.68 -10.57 11.59
CA ARG A 191 -16.89 -9.79 11.87
C ARG A 191 -16.60 -8.28 11.77
N ARG A 192 -15.48 -7.82 12.33
CA ARG A 192 -15.06 -6.40 12.22
C ARG A 192 -14.85 -5.98 10.76
N LEU A 193 -14.21 -6.83 9.95
CA LEU A 193 -14.07 -6.60 8.51
C LEU A 193 -15.42 -6.50 7.80
N ALA A 194 -16.38 -7.35 8.15
CA ALA A 194 -17.74 -7.29 7.60
C ALA A 194 -18.50 -6.02 8.04
N ASP A 195 -18.40 -5.65 9.32
CA ASP A 195 -19.06 -4.46 9.87
C ASP A 195 -18.51 -3.18 9.23
N ASN A 196 -17.21 -3.13 8.88
CA ASN A 196 -16.59 -2.02 8.15
C ASN A 196 -17.21 -1.79 6.75
N VAL A 197 -17.71 -2.84 6.09
CA VAL A 197 -18.42 -2.72 4.81
C VAL A 197 -19.78 -2.04 4.97
N GLY A 198 -20.47 -2.34 6.08
CA GLY A 198 -21.83 -1.84 6.35
C GLY A 198 -21.92 -0.34 6.61
N HIS A 199 -20.80 0.30 6.99
CA HIS A 199 -20.72 1.74 7.25
C HIS A 199 -20.49 2.60 6.00
N ARG A 200 -20.25 1.97 4.84
CA ARG A 200 -20.09 2.69 3.57
C ARG A 200 -21.43 3.05 2.97
N LYS A 201 -21.44 4.13 2.18
CA LYS A 201 -22.63 4.60 1.47
C LYS A 201 -23.22 3.43 0.69
N LYS A 202 -24.46 3.05 1.01
CA LYS A 202 -25.15 1.97 0.28
C LYS A 202 -25.28 2.46 -1.17
N GLY A 203 -24.51 1.87 -2.08
CA GLY A 203 -24.59 2.15 -3.52
C GLY A 203 -25.70 1.36 -4.21
N LYS A 204 -26.44 0.52 -3.48
CA LYS A 204 -27.56 -0.28 -3.99
C LYS A 204 -28.81 -0.06 -3.15
N GLY A 205 -29.94 0.17 -3.80
CA GLY A 205 -31.27 0.15 -3.20
C GLY A 205 -31.80 -1.28 -3.03
N ILE A 206 -32.91 -1.40 -2.29
CA ILE A 206 -33.53 -2.70 -1.94
C ILE A 206 -34.00 -3.47 -3.19
N LEU A 207 -34.24 -2.80 -4.31
CA LEU A 207 -34.61 -3.39 -5.60
C LEU A 207 -33.42 -3.56 -6.57
N GLY A 208 -32.18 -3.46 -6.09
CA GLY A 208 -30.98 -3.61 -6.91
C GLY A 208 -30.60 -2.38 -7.75
N GLN A 209 -31.33 -1.27 -7.63
CA GLN A 209 -30.97 0.00 -8.28
C GLN A 209 -29.62 0.52 -7.77
N LEU A 210 -28.73 0.94 -8.67
CA LEU A 210 -27.50 1.63 -8.28
C LEU A 210 -27.83 3.08 -7.94
N PHE A 211 -27.39 3.55 -6.78
CA PHE A 211 -27.57 4.95 -6.40
C PHE A 211 -26.48 5.81 -7.03
N THR A 212 -26.91 6.94 -7.59
CA THR A 212 -26.02 7.97 -8.11
C THR A 212 -25.82 9.07 -7.07
N GLU A 213 -24.78 9.88 -7.25
CA GLU A 213 -24.52 11.02 -6.40
C GLU A 213 -25.72 11.97 -6.40
N THR A 214 -26.18 12.33 -5.20
CA THR A 214 -27.42 13.12 -5.04
C THR A 214 -27.14 14.62 -4.97
N LYS A 215 -25.87 15.02 -4.79
CA LYS A 215 -25.40 16.41 -4.63
C LYS A 215 -23.99 16.58 -5.23
N GLY A 216 -23.57 17.83 -5.41
CA GLY A 216 -22.25 18.19 -5.94
C GLY A 216 -22.13 18.11 -7.46
N ASP A 217 -20.92 18.34 -7.97
CA ASP A 217 -20.63 18.43 -9.40
C ASP A 217 -20.86 17.13 -10.17
N PHE A 218 -20.86 16.00 -9.44
CA PHE A 218 -21.10 14.66 -9.98
C PHE A 218 -22.57 14.21 -9.84
N ARG A 219 -23.51 15.11 -9.50
CA ARG A 219 -24.92 14.73 -9.31
C ARG A 219 -25.48 13.95 -10.50
N GLY A 220 -26.12 12.82 -10.22
CA GLY A 220 -26.67 11.91 -11.24
C GLY A 220 -25.65 10.94 -11.83
N GLN A 221 -24.37 11.02 -11.46
CA GLN A 221 -23.33 10.07 -11.85
C GLN A 221 -23.15 8.98 -10.78
N LEU A 222 -22.71 7.81 -11.22
CA LEU A 222 -22.39 6.70 -10.32
C LEU A 222 -20.97 6.87 -9.79
N ASP A 223 -20.80 6.89 -8.47
CA ASP A 223 -19.48 6.67 -7.87
C ASP A 223 -19.12 5.18 -8.04
N TYR A 224 -18.43 4.88 -9.12
CA TYR A 224 -18.03 3.52 -9.48
C TYR A 224 -17.07 2.91 -8.44
N ARG A 225 -16.21 3.74 -7.84
CA ARG A 225 -15.23 3.29 -6.85
C ARG A 225 -15.94 2.82 -5.57
N GLU A 226 -16.80 3.66 -5.01
CA GLU A 226 -17.55 3.35 -3.80
C GLU A 226 -18.60 2.26 -4.02
N THR A 227 -19.28 2.29 -5.17
CA THR A 227 -20.43 1.42 -5.41
C THR A 227 -20.08 0.04 -5.95
N VAL A 228 -19.00 -0.07 -6.73
CA VAL A 228 -18.63 -1.33 -7.41
C VAL A 228 -17.34 -1.88 -6.82
N ILE A 229 -16.22 -1.16 -6.99
CA ILE A 229 -14.89 -1.69 -6.68
C ILE A 229 -14.74 -2.04 -5.20
N PHE A 230 -15.11 -1.12 -4.32
CA PHE A 230 -14.89 -1.29 -2.90
C PHE A 230 -15.64 -2.48 -2.26
N PRO A 231 -16.92 -2.74 -2.58
CA PRO A 231 -17.58 -3.98 -2.16
C PRO A 231 -16.83 -5.25 -2.59
N TYR A 232 -16.30 -5.32 -3.81
CA TYR A 232 -15.52 -6.48 -4.28
C TYR A 232 -14.21 -6.62 -3.51
N VAL A 233 -13.47 -5.53 -3.31
CA VAL A 233 -12.21 -5.52 -2.56
C VAL A 233 -12.45 -6.00 -1.12
N HIS A 234 -13.49 -5.49 -0.45
CA HIS A 234 -13.80 -5.91 0.92
C HIS A 234 -14.24 -7.37 1.01
N ALA A 235 -15.02 -7.87 0.05
CA ALA A 235 -15.36 -9.29 -0.02
C ALA A 235 -14.09 -10.14 -0.14
N ALA A 236 -13.15 -9.77 -1.03
CA ALA A 236 -11.88 -10.46 -1.19
C ALA A 236 -11.05 -10.47 0.12
N ARG A 237 -11.00 -9.34 0.85
CA ARG A 237 -10.33 -9.25 2.16
C ARG A 237 -10.95 -10.18 3.21
N ILE A 238 -12.27 -10.24 3.27
CA ILE A 238 -13.01 -11.14 4.19
C ILE A 238 -12.70 -12.60 3.85
N PHE A 239 -12.74 -12.98 2.57
CA PHE A 239 -12.39 -14.33 2.14
C PHE A 239 -10.93 -14.67 2.48
N ALA A 240 -9.98 -13.78 2.18
CA ALA A 240 -8.58 -13.98 2.51
C ALA A 240 -8.37 -14.20 4.01
N ALA A 241 -8.96 -13.35 4.86
CA ALA A 241 -8.89 -13.50 6.31
C ALA A 241 -9.51 -14.83 6.77
N HIS A 242 -10.68 -15.20 6.24
CA HIS A 242 -11.35 -16.45 6.58
C HIS A 242 -10.48 -17.69 6.28
N PHE A 243 -9.91 -17.78 5.07
CA PHE A 243 -9.07 -18.92 4.69
C PHE A 243 -7.74 -18.96 5.43
N SER A 244 -7.17 -17.81 5.79
CA SER A 244 -5.99 -17.76 6.67
C SER A 244 -6.30 -18.30 8.07
N ASN A 245 -7.48 -18.01 8.64
CA ASN A 245 -7.88 -18.53 9.95
C ASN A 245 -8.13 -20.05 9.94
N HIS A 246 -8.67 -20.59 8.86
CA HIS A 246 -9.00 -22.02 8.77
C HIS A 246 -7.78 -22.92 8.64
N ARG A 247 -6.69 -22.46 8.01
CA ARG A 247 -5.45 -23.24 7.94
C ARG A 247 -4.77 -23.40 9.30
N CYS A 248 -4.90 -22.42 10.20
CA CYS A 248 -4.33 -22.49 11.55
C CYS A 248 -5.10 -23.43 12.50
N ARG A 249 -6.34 -23.85 12.15
CA ARG A 249 -7.15 -24.76 12.99
C ARG A 249 -6.95 -26.25 12.67
N HIS A 250 -6.22 -26.58 11.61
CA HIS A 250 -6.04 -27.94 11.09
C HIS A 250 -4.57 -28.37 10.98
N THR A 251 -3.67 -27.66 11.66
CA THR A 251 -2.26 -28.01 11.87
C THR A 251 -2.01 -28.11 13.37
#